data_AF-A0AAD5Q9R0-F1
#
_entry.id   AF-A0AAD5Q9R0-F1
#
_cell.length_a   1.000
_cell.length_b   1.000
_cell.length_c   1.000
_cell.angle_alpha   90.00
_cell.angle_beta   90.00
_cell.angle_gamma   90.00
#
_symmetry.space_group_name_H-M   'P 1'
#
loop_
_entity.id
_entity.type
_entity.pdbx_description
1 polymer ?
#
loop_
_entity_poly.entity_id
_entity_poly.type
_entity_poly.pdbx_seq_one_letter_code
_entity_poly.pdbx_strand_id
1 'polypeptide(L)'
;MEQPVDKETAKERFRASRLQWSNQAEHRLRQELNDIAIAKCRHVTEQFASCAREQGLMVVFRCREQNKAMNDCLHQYTNPEQFAAYKEKREQEMAQALE
;
A
#
# COMPACT_ATOMS: atom_id res chain seq x y z
N MET A 1 -22.42 27.43 -12.48
CA MET A 1 -22.49 28.24 -11.26
C MET A 1 -21.53 27.64 -10.25
N GLU A 2 -20.26 28.07 -10.25
CA GLU A 2 -19.31 27.74 -9.18
C GLU A 2 -19.55 28.71 -8.03
N GLN A 3 -19.95 28.21 -6.87
CA GLN A 3 -20.10 29.03 -5.67
C GLN A 3 -18.71 29.39 -5.11
N PRO A 4 -18.46 30.64 -4.69
CA PRO A 4 -17.18 31.04 -4.11
C PRO A 4 -16.99 30.33 -2.77
N VAL A 5 -15.93 29.54 -2.65
CA VAL A 5 -15.58 28.85 -1.41
C VAL A 5 -15.17 29.89 -0.38
N ASP A 6 -15.88 29.97 0.74
CA ASP A 6 -15.59 30.93 1.80
C ASP A 6 -14.13 30.77 2.30
N LYS A 7 -13.50 31.91 2.60
CA LYS A 7 -12.07 32.00 2.96
C LYS A 7 -11.75 31.17 4.21
N GLU A 8 -12.72 30.98 5.09
CA GLU A 8 -12.61 30.14 6.28
C GLU A 8 -12.59 28.66 5.91
N THR A 9 -13.50 28.21 5.05
CA THR A 9 -13.51 26.84 4.52
C THR A 9 -12.22 26.49 3.77
N ALA A 10 -11.66 27.44 3.01
CA ALA A 10 -10.38 27.27 2.34
C ALA A 10 -9.20 27.10 3.34
N LYS A 11 -9.21 27.85 4.44
CA LYS A 11 -8.22 27.72 5.51
C LYS A 11 -8.35 26.41 6.29
N GLU A 12 -9.57 25.95 6.55
CA GLU A 12 -9.81 24.66 7.22
C GLU A 12 -9.32 23.49 6.38
N ARG A 13 -9.59 23.47 5.08
CA ARG A 13 -9.04 22.45 4.16
C ARG A 13 -7.51 22.46 4.15
N PHE A 14 -6.89 23.63 4.18
CA PHE A 14 -5.43 23.75 4.23
C PHE A 14 -4.84 23.29 5.57
N ARG A 15 -5.54 23.50 6.69
CA ARG A 15 -5.16 22.99 8.02
C ARG A 15 -5.36 21.47 8.11
N ALA A 16 -6.46 20.95 7.60
CA ALA A 16 -6.73 19.52 7.50
C ALA A 16 -5.70 18.80 6.61
N SER A 17 -5.24 19.45 5.54
CA SER A 17 -4.15 18.95 4.70
C SER A 17 -2.81 18.83 5.46
N ARG A 18 -2.56 19.62 6.52
CA ARG A 18 -1.37 19.46 7.38
C ARG A 18 -1.51 18.33 8.40
N LEU A 19 -2.74 17.94 8.73
CA LEU A 19 -3.05 16.75 9.54
C LEU A 19 -3.00 15.46 8.70
N GLN A 20 -2.82 15.59 7.39
CA GLN A 20 -2.62 14.46 6.49
C GLN A 20 -1.25 13.83 6.78
N TRP A 21 -1.20 12.49 6.77
CA TRP A 21 0.07 11.76 6.87
C TRP A 21 1.09 12.34 5.89
N SER A 22 2.32 12.57 6.34
CA SER A 22 3.37 13.02 5.44
C SER A 22 3.56 11.98 4.34
N ASN A 23 3.94 12.42 3.13
CA ASN A 23 4.21 11.49 2.01
C ASN A 23 5.19 10.38 2.40
N GLN A 24 6.16 10.70 3.27
CA GLN A 24 7.11 9.73 3.79
C GLN A 24 6.46 8.72 4.73
N ALA A 25 5.56 9.16 5.60
CA ALA A 25 4.84 8.28 6.50
C ALA A 25 3.84 7.39 5.73
N GLU A 26 3.18 7.92 4.71
CA GLU A 26 2.32 7.13 3.82
C GLU A 26 3.14 6.08 3.04
N HIS A 27 4.33 6.46 2.54
CA HIS A 27 5.23 5.52 1.89
C HIS A 27 5.65 4.39 2.83
N ARG A 28 5.97 4.69 4.10
CA ARG A 28 6.32 3.68 5.10
C ARG A 28 5.15 2.73 5.39
N LEU A 29 3.94 3.26 5.58
CA LEU A 29 2.71 2.45 5.69
C LEU A 29 2.54 1.49 4.51
N ARG A 30 2.75 1.98 3.28
CA ARG A 30 2.65 1.14 2.08
C ARG A 30 3.72 0.05 2.08
N GLN A 31 4.95 0.34 2.49
CA GLN A 31 6.00 -0.67 2.60
C GLN A 31 5.64 -1.75 3.60
N GLU A 32 5.19 -1.37 4.81
CA GLU A 32 4.75 -2.34 5.82
C GLU A 32 3.60 -3.22 5.33
N LEU A 33 2.60 -2.63 4.66
CA LEU A 33 1.49 -3.40 4.10
C LEU A 33 1.96 -4.36 3.02
N ASN A 34 2.93 -3.95 2.18
CA ASN A 34 3.55 -4.83 1.19
C ASN A 34 4.32 -5.98 1.85
N ASP A 35 5.06 -5.74 2.93
CA ASP A 35 5.78 -6.78 3.64
C ASP A 35 4.82 -7.83 4.24
N ILE A 36 3.70 -7.36 4.82
CA ILE A 36 2.62 -8.22 5.31
C ILE A 36 2.01 -9.03 4.15
N ALA A 37 1.75 -8.38 3.01
CA ALA A 37 1.22 -9.04 1.82
C ALA A 37 2.17 -10.11 1.28
N ILE A 38 3.48 -9.82 1.21
CA ILE A 38 4.52 -10.77 0.80
C ILE A 38 4.55 -11.97 1.73
N ALA A 39 4.45 -11.76 3.05
CA ALA A 39 4.40 -12.84 4.03
C ALA A 39 3.16 -13.74 3.85
N LYS A 40 1.99 -13.15 3.56
CA LYS A 40 0.75 -13.90 3.27
C LYS A 40 0.80 -14.65 1.95
N CYS A 41 1.43 -14.05 0.93
CA CYS A 41 1.60 -14.62 -0.40
C CYS A 41 2.87 -15.48 -0.54
N ARG A 42 3.49 -15.90 0.57
CA ARG A 42 4.79 -16.57 0.57
C ARG A 42 4.88 -17.74 -0.41
N HIS A 43 3.84 -18.58 -0.50
CA HIS A 43 3.80 -19.72 -1.42
C HIS A 43 3.96 -19.33 -2.90
N VAL A 44 3.28 -18.27 -3.35
CA VAL A 44 3.36 -17.82 -4.75
C VAL A 44 4.62 -16.99 -5.00
N THR A 45 5.06 -16.23 -3.99
CA THR A 45 6.33 -15.48 -4.05
C THR A 45 7.53 -16.44 -4.15
N GLU A 46 7.52 -17.56 -3.42
CA GLU A 46 8.56 -18.59 -3.49
C GLU A 46 8.61 -19.28 -4.86
N GLN A 47 7.45 -19.55 -5.48
CA GLN A 47 7.38 -20.09 -6.83
C GLN A 47 7.96 -19.13 -7.88
N PHE A 48 7.60 -17.85 -7.80
CA PHE A 48 8.19 -16.83 -8.65
C PHE A 48 9.70 -16.72 -8.41
N ALA A 49 10.15 -16.73 -7.16
CA ALA A 49 11.57 -16.66 -6.81
C ALA A 49 12.35 -17.90 -7.28
N SER A 50 11.74 -19.09 -7.30
CA SER A 50 12.36 -20.29 -7.88
C SER A 50 12.54 -20.14 -9.39
N CYS A 51 11.46 -19.77 -10.09
CA CYS A 51 11.52 -19.55 -11.54
C CYS A 51 12.54 -18.46 -11.90
N ALA A 52 12.57 -17.35 -11.16
CA ALA A 52 13.52 -16.27 -11.39
C ALA A 52 14.98 -16.71 -11.22
N ARG A 53 15.27 -17.55 -10.22
CA ARG A 53 16.61 -18.12 -10.02
C ARG A 53 17.03 -19.06 -11.14
N GLU A 54 16.11 -19.85 -11.68
CA GLU A 54 16.39 -20.79 -12.77
C GLU A 54 16.56 -20.11 -14.13
N GLN A 55 15.74 -19.09 -14.41
CA GLN A 55 15.69 -18.45 -15.73
C GLN A 55 16.61 -17.23 -15.84
N GLY A 56 17.08 -16.69 -14.71
CA GLY A 56 17.98 -15.53 -14.66
C GLY A 56 17.46 -14.34 -15.45
N LEU A 57 18.21 -13.90 -16.47
CA LEU A 57 17.84 -12.77 -17.33
C LEU A 57 16.55 -13.00 -18.12
N MET A 58 16.13 -14.25 -18.34
CA MET A 58 14.91 -14.58 -19.09
C MET A 58 13.64 -14.61 -18.22
N VAL A 59 13.72 -14.24 -16.94
CA VAL A 59 12.59 -14.23 -15.99
C VAL A 59 11.35 -13.49 -16.51
N VAL A 60 11.52 -12.35 -17.18
CA VAL A 60 10.42 -11.51 -17.67
C VAL A 60 9.61 -12.20 -18.78
N PHE A 61 10.21 -13.16 -19.48
CA PHE A 61 9.55 -13.93 -20.54
C PHE A 61 9.08 -15.28 -20.04
N ARG A 62 9.90 -15.98 -19.25
CA ARG A 62 9.69 -17.38 -18.84
C ARG A 62 8.88 -17.53 -17.56
N CYS A 63 8.88 -16.52 -16.68
CA CYS A 63 8.20 -16.57 -15.39
C CYS A 63 6.95 -15.67 -15.35
N ARG A 64 6.33 -15.40 -16.51
CA ARG A 64 5.17 -14.50 -16.61
C ARG A 64 3.97 -15.01 -15.83
N GLU A 65 3.74 -16.32 -15.84
CA GLU A 65 2.61 -16.94 -15.13
C GLU A 65 2.80 -16.86 -13.61
N GLN A 66 3.99 -17.18 -13.11
CA GLN A 66 4.33 -17.08 -11.69
C GLN A 66 4.29 -15.62 -11.23
N ASN A 67 4.79 -14.68 -12.06
CA ASN A 67 4.69 -13.25 -11.78
C ASN A 67 3.23 -12.79 -11.72
N LYS A 68 2.38 -13.26 -12.64
CA LYS A 68 0.95 -12.94 -12.62
C LYS A 68 0.28 -13.49 -11.36
N ALA A 69 0.51 -14.75 -11.00
CA ALA A 69 -0.04 -15.35 -9.79
C ALA A 69 0.41 -14.62 -8.51
N MET A 70 1.68 -14.23 -8.45
CA MET A 70 2.23 -13.44 -7.35
C MET A 70 1.53 -12.07 -7.26
N ASN A 71 1.44 -11.32 -8.36
CA ASN A 71 0.78 -10.02 -8.38
C ASN A 71 -0.72 -10.11 -8.07
N ASP A 72 -1.42 -11.12 -8.59
CA ASP A 72 -2.84 -11.36 -8.31
C ASP A 72 -3.06 -11.65 -6.81
N CYS A 73 -2.11 -12.31 -6.14
CA CYS A 73 -2.16 -12.50 -4.69
C CYS A 73 -1.87 -11.21 -3.92
N LEU A 74 -0.78 -10.50 -4.27
CA LEU A 74 -0.39 -9.27 -3.57
C LEU A 74 -1.50 -8.21 -3.67
N HIS A 75 -2.13 -8.06 -4.83
CA HIS A 75 -3.20 -7.09 -5.08
C HIS A 75 -4.43 -7.31 -4.18
N GLN A 76 -4.68 -8.53 -3.70
CA GLN A 76 -5.76 -8.77 -2.74
C GLN A 76 -5.53 -8.06 -1.40
N TYR A 77 -4.26 -7.79 -1.05
CA TYR A 77 -3.88 -7.20 0.23
C TYR A 77 -3.38 -5.76 0.10
N THR A 78 -2.94 -5.33 -1.10
CA THR A 78 -2.36 -4.01 -1.33
C THR A 78 -3.24 -3.07 -2.16
N ASN A 79 -4.50 -3.45 -2.39
CA ASN A 79 -5.46 -2.58 -3.07
C ASN A 79 -5.81 -1.32 -2.24
N PRO A 80 -6.39 -0.28 -2.86
CA PRO A 80 -6.69 0.98 -2.18
C PRO A 80 -7.60 0.83 -0.96
N GLU A 81 -8.55 -0.10 -0.99
CA GLU A 81 -9.48 -0.36 0.11
C GLU A 81 -8.75 -0.94 1.32
N GLN A 82 -7.88 -1.94 1.10
CA GLN A 82 -7.05 -2.53 2.14
C GLN A 82 -6.05 -1.53 2.70
N PHE A 83 -5.49 -0.67 1.85
CA PHE A 83 -4.59 0.39 2.29
C PHE A 83 -5.30 1.41 3.20
N ALA A 84 -6.51 1.84 2.83
CA ALA A 84 -7.32 2.74 3.65
C ALA A 84 -7.65 2.11 5.01
N ALA A 85 -8.09 0.85 5.03
CA ALA A 85 -8.38 0.12 6.26
C ALA A 85 -7.13 -0.06 7.15
N TYR A 86 -5.97 -0.38 6.55
CA TYR A 86 -4.72 -0.49 7.29
C TYR A 86 -4.27 0.84 7.89
N LYS A 87 -4.43 1.93 7.14
CA LYS A 87 -4.12 3.28 7.62
C LYS A 87 -5.00 3.68 8.81
N GLU A 88 -6.31 3.46 8.73
CA GLU A 88 -7.24 3.73 9.83
C GLU A 88 -6.87 2.93 11.07
N LYS A 89 -6.56 1.64 10.91
CA LYS A 89 -6.12 0.79 12.01
C LYS A 89 -4.85 1.34 12.68
N ARG A 90 -3.86 1.77 11.90
CA ARG A 90 -2.63 2.39 12.42
C ARG A 90 -2.90 3.69 13.17
N GLU A 91 -3.81 4.52 12.68
CA GLU A 91 -4.22 5.75 13.36
C GLU A 91 -4.87 5.44 14.72
N GLN A 92 -5.73 4.43 14.78
CA GLN A 92 -6.34 3.96 16.04
C GLN A 92 -5.29 3.40 17.01
N GLU A 93 -4.35 2.57 16.53
CA GLU A 93 -3.24 2.04 17.33
C GLU A 93 -2.37 3.16 17.92
N MET A 94 -2.06 4.20 17.14
CA MET A 94 -1.28 5.33 17.64
C MET A 94 -2.06 6.17 18.66
N ALA A 95 -3.37 6.36 18.46
CA ALA A 95 -4.21 7.07 19.42
C ALA A 95 -4.30 6.33 20.76
N GLN A 96 -4.45 5.01 20.73
CA GLN A 96 -4.47 4.17 21.94
C GLN A 96 -3.11 4.12 22.65
N ALA A 97 -2.00 4.19 21.93
CA ALA A 97 -0.66 4.20 22.51
C ALA A 97 -0.27 5.52 23.21
N LEU A 98 -1.07 6.58 23.01
CA LEU A 98 -0.89 7.89 23.63
C LEU A 98 -1.72 8.07 24.91
N GLU A 99 -2.61 7.13 25.23
CA GLU A 99 -3.40 7.06 26.47
C GLU A 99 -2.68 6.25 27.56
#